data_AF-A0AAU7F885-F1
#
_entry.id   AF-A0AAU7F885-F1
#
_cell.length_a   1.000
_cell.length_b   1.000
_cell.length_c   1.000
_cell.angle_alpha   90.00
_cell.angle_beta   90.00
_cell.angle_gamma   90.00
#
_symmetry.space_group_name_H-M   'P 1'
#
loop_
_entity.id
_entity.type
_entity.pdbx_description
1 polymer ?
#
loop_
_entity_poly.entity_id
_entity_poly.type
_entity_poly.pdbx_seq_one_letter_code
_entity_poly.pdbx_strand_id
1 'polypeptide(L)'
;MEITNLKGLGPKSQQMLAQIGIENAAQLLAADPFELYAQLRRQQAGVSLNLLYAMIGAQENCAWQQIKRDRKTEILLRLDEMGCAPD
;
A
#
# COMPACT_ATOMS: atom_id res chain seq x y z
N MET A 1 4.57 -4.87 17.06
CA MET A 1 5.17 -5.59 15.91
C MET A 1 5.73 -4.57 14.95
N GLU A 2 6.98 -4.75 14.51
CA GLU A 2 7.62 -3.88 13.53
C GLU A 2 7.11 -4.17 12.11
N ILE A 3 7.12 -3.15 11.24
CA ILE A 3 6.75 -3.29 9.82
C ILE A 3 7.72 -4.23 9.08
N THR A 4 8.95 -4.40 9.58
CA THR A 4 9.99 -5.30 9.05
C THR A 4 9.54 -6.76 8.95
N ASN A 5 8.55 -7.19 9.73
CA ASN A 5 7.98 -8.54 9.65
C ASN A 5 6.90 -8.71 8.57
N LEU A 6 6.45 -7.62 7.93
CA LEU A 6 5.43 -7.64 6.90
C LEU A 6 6.07 -7.86 5.51
N LYS A 7 5.73 -8.99 4.89
CA LYS A 7 6.28 -9.40 3.60
C LYS A 7 5.96 -8.35 2.53
N GLY A 8 6.99 -7.85 1.84
CA GLY A 8 6.83 -6.96 0.68
C GLY A 8 7.03 -5.46 0.97
N LEU A 9 7.23 -5.05 2.22
CA LEU A 9 7.52 -3.64 2.58
C LEU A 9 9.01 -3.44 2.85
N GLY A 10 9.77 -3.13 1.80
CA GLY A 10 11.20 -2.80 1.92
C GLY A 10 11.46 -1.44 2.58
N PRO A 11 12.73 -1.08 2.87
CA PRO A 11 13.09 0.12 3.63
C PRO A 11 12.52 1.43 3.06
N LYS A 12 12.48 1.57 1.73
CA LYS A 12 11.90 2.76 1.07
C LYS A 12 10.39 2.89 1.33
N SER A 13 9.67 1.77 1.25
CA SER A 13 8.23 1.74 1.54
C SER A 13 7.95 2.07 3.01
N GLN A 14 8.79 1.59 3.93
CA GLN A 14 8.69 1.90 5.35
C GLN A 14 8.92 3.40 5.61
N GLN A 15 9.91 4.01 4.95
CA GLN A 15 10.15 5.46 5.05
C GLN A 15 8.96 6.27 4.53
N MET A 16 8.37 5.88 3.39
CA MET A 16 7.17 6.51 2.85
C MET A 16 6.00 6.41 3.84
N LEU A 17 5.76 5.21 4.40
CA LEU A 17 4.70 5.00 5.40
C LEU A 17 4.92 5.84 6.66
N ALA A 18 6.16 5.93 7.15
CA ALA A 18 6.49 6.77 8.30
C ALA A 18 6.21 8.27 8.05
N GLN A 19 6.42 8.77 6.82
CA GLN A 19 6.13 10.16 6.45
C GLN A 19 4.64 10.51 6.55
N ILE A 20 3.75 9.52 6.48
CA ILE A 20 2.30 9.70 6.67
C ILE A 20 1.80 9.21 8.03
N GLY A 21 2.71 8.96 8.98
CA GLY A 21 2.38 8.58 10.36
C GLY A 21 2.16 7.08 10.60
N ILE A 22 2.52 6.23 9.63
CA ILE A 22 2.47 4.76 9.76
C ILE A 22 3.88 4.24 10.08
N GLU A 23 4.17 4.07 11.37
CA GLU A 23 5.49 3.70 11.88
C GLU A 23 5.57 2.23 12.31
N ASN A 24 4.43 1.59 12.57
CA ASN A 24 4.38 0.20 13.01
C ASN A 24 3.32 -0.64 12.28
N ALA A 25 3.45 -1.97 12.38
CA ALA A 25 2.55 -2.89 11.69
C ALA A 25 1.09 -2.75 12.17
N ALA A 26 0.85 -2.46 13.45
CA ALA A 26 -0.51 -2.33 13.97
C ALA A 26 -1.25 -1.14 13.35
N GLN A 27 -0.54 -0.02 13.13
CA GLN A 27 -1.10 1.14 12.42
C GLN A 27 -1.44 0.79 10.97
N LEU A 28 -0.55 0.08 10.27
CA LEU A 28 -0.83 -0.38 8.91
C LEU A 28 -2.06 -1.31 8.87
N LEU A 29 -2.15 -2.26 9.80
CA LEU A 29 -3.26 -3.22 9.87
C LEU A 29 -4.61 -2.54 10.18
N ALA A 30 -4.61 -1.40 10.85
CA ALA A 30 -5.81 -0.66 11.20
C ALA A 30 -6.24 0.37 10.13
N ALA A 31 -5.39 0.66 9.15
CA ALA A 31 -5.64 1.69 8.13
C ALA A 31 -6.25 1.11 6.83
N ASP A 32 -6.95 1.95 6.07
CA ASP A 32 -7.35 1.58 4.70
C ASP A 32 -6.14 1.74 3.76
N PRO A 33 -5.67 0.68 3.08
CA PRO A 33 -4.49 0.73 2.23
C PRO A 33 -4.68 1.64 0.99
N PHE A 34 -5.91 1.82 0.52
CA PHE A 34 -6.22 2.72 -0.60
C PHE A 34 -6.10 4.18 -0.17
N GLU A 35 -6.57 4.53 1.04
CA GLU A 35 -6.40 5.87 1.61
C GLU A 35 -4.92 6.21 1.83
N LEU A 36 -4.15 5.25 2.38
CA LEU A 36 -2.69 5.41 2.53
C LEU A 36 -2.02 5.64 1.17
N TYR A 37 -2.39 4.86 0.15
CA TYR A 37 -1.85 5.02 -1.20
C TYR A 37 -2.20 6.39 -1.80
N ALA A 38 -3.45 6.85 -1.65
CA ALA A 38 -3.90 8.16 -2.11
C ALA A 38 -3.18 9.30 -1.38
N GLN A 39 -2.94 9.18 -0.07
CA GLN A 39 -2.17 10.16 0.69
C GLN A 39 -0.71 10.21 0.23
N LEU A 40 -0.08 9.05 0.01
CA LEU A 40 1.29 8.97 -0.50
C LEU A 40 1.42 9.58 -1.91
N ARG A 41 0.49 9.26 -2.81
CA ARG A 41 0.49 9.86 -4.17
C ARG A 41 0.36 11.37 -4.16
N ARG A 42 -0.40 11.94 -3.21
CA ARG A 42 -0.52 13.39 -3.03
C ARG A 42 0.77 14.04 -2.56
N GLN A 43 1.59 13.33 -1.78
CA GLN A 43 2.87 13.86 -1.26
C GLN A 43 4.04 13.61 -2.21
N GLN A 44 4.02 12.51 -2.97
CA GLN A 44 5.11 12.11 -3.83
C GLN A 44 4.61 11.57 -5.17
N ALA A 45 4.98 12.25 -6.25
CA ALA A 45 4.80 11.73 -7.59
C ALA A 45 5.61 10.42 -7.77
N GLY A 46 5.02 9.43 -8.43
CA GLY A 46 5.69 8.16 -8.74
C GLY A 46 5.59 7.06 -7.66
N VAL A 47 4.68 7.19 -6.68
CA VAL A 47 4.38 6.09 -5.76
C VAL A 47 3.81 4.90 -6.56
N SER A 48 4.58 3.81 -6.58
CA SER A 48 4.26 2.65 -7.43
C SER A 48 3.03 1.90 -6.91
N LEU A 49 2.22 1.36 -7.83
CA LEU A 49 1.09 0.49 -7.49
C LEU A 49 1.52 -0.78 -6.72
N ASN A 50 2.79 -1.21 -6.85
CA ASN A 50 3.34 -2.31 -6.07
C ASN A 50 3.32 -2.03 -4.55
N LEU A 51 3.40 -0.75 -4.13
CA LEU A 51 3.28 -0.40 -2.73
C LEU A 51 1.87 -0.71 -2.20
N LEU A 52 0.83 -0.41 -2.98
CA LEU A 52 -0.54 -0.75 -2.63
C LEU A 52 -0.72 -2.28 -2.51
N TYR A 53 -0.20 -3.04 -3.48
CA TYR A 53 -0.23 -4.50 -3.40
C TYR A 53 0.51 -5.04 -2.18
N ALA A 54 1.64 -4.42 -1.80
CA ALA A 54 2.38 -4.80 -0.62
C ALA A 54 1.62 -4.49 0.67
N MET A 55 0.93 -3.34 0.76
CA MET A 55 0.10 -3.00 1.92
C MET A 55 -1.08 -3.99 2.07
N ILE A 56 -1.79 -4.29 0.99
CA ILE A 56 -2.89 -5.26 0.99
C ILE A 56 -2.37 -6.66 1.35
N GLY A 57 -1.26 -7.10 0.72
CA GLY A 57 -0.65 -8.39 1.03
C GLY A 57 -0.19 -8.51 2.49
N ALA A 58 0.35 -7.43 3.05
CA ALA A 58 0.70 -7.36 4.46
C ALA A 58 -0.51 -7.47 5.38
N GLN A 59 -1.62 -6.80 5.05
CA GLN A 59 -2.87 -6.86 5.82
C GLN A 59 -3.56 -8.23 5.75
N GLU A 60 -3.53 -8.87 4.58
CA GLU A 60 -4.17 -10.17 4.34
C GLU A 60 -3.23 -11.36 4.60
N ASN A 61 -2.00 -11.10 5.06
CA ASN A 61 -0.96 -12.10 5.28
C ASN A 61 -0.70 -12.99 4.03
N CYS A 62 -0.68 -12.38 2.84
CA CYS A 62 -0.44 -13.07 1.57
C CYS A 62 0.66 -12.39 0.74
N ALA A 63 1.15 -13.07 -0.29
CA ALA A 63 2.19 -12.52 -1.17
C ALA A 63 1.60 -11.42 -2.07
N TRP A 64 2.23 -10.25 -2.13
CA TRP A 64 1.75 -9.13 -2.96
C TRP A 64 1.63 -9.49 -4.45
N GLN A 65 2.44 -10.44 -4.94
CA GLN A 65 2.35 -10.95 -6.32
C GLN A 65 1.01 -11.66 -6.58
N GLN A 66 0.43 -12.27 -5.56
CA GLN A 66 -0.91 -12.87 -5.64
C GLN A 66 -1.97 -11.78 -5.76
N ILE A 67 -1.93 -10.75 -4.91
CA ILE A 67 -2.83 -9.59 -5.00
C ILE A 67 -2.76 -8.95 -6.40
N LYS A 68 -1.55 -8.70 -6.90
CA LYS A 68 -1.33 -8.15 -8.25
C LYS A 68 -1.93 -9.04 -9.34
N ARG A 69 -1.82 -10.36 -9.22
CA ARG A 69 -2.31 -11.29 -10.24
C ARG A 69 -3.84 -11.39 -10.22
N ASP A 70 -4.40 -11.54 -9.03
CA ASP A 70 -5.79 -11.97 -8.87
C ASP A 70 -6.75 -10.78 -8.74
N ARG A 71 -6.27 -9.60 -8.30
CA ARG A 71 -7.10 -8.45 -7.92
C ARG A 71 -6.71 -7.13 -8.58
N LYS A 72 -5.79 -7.12 -9.54
CA LYS A 72 -5.34 -5.88 -10.21
C LYS A 72 -6.48 -5.06 -10.80
N THR A 73 -7.43 -5.69 -11.49
CA THR A 73 -8.54 -4.98 -12.12
C THR A 73 -9.46 -4.33 -11.08
N GLU A 74 -9.83 -5.06 -10.03
CA GLU A 74 -10.61 -4.55 -8.89
C GLU A 74 -9.93 -3.34 -8.25
N ILE A 75 -8.63 -3.46 -7.99
CA ILE A 75 -7.83 -2.38 -7.37
C ILE A 75 -7.77 -1.14 -8.26
N LEU A 76 -7.56 -1.31 -9.57
CA LEU A 76 -7.52 -0.19 -10.51
C LEU A 76 -8.88 0.52 -10.62
N LEU A 77 -9.98 -0.23 -10.66
CA LEU A 77 -11.33 0.35 -10.67
C LEU A 77 -11.58 1.17 -9.40
N ARG A 78 -11.25 0.62 -8.23
CA ARG A 78 -11.40 1.35 -6.96
C ARG A 78 -10.54 2.61 -6.90
N LEU A 79 -9.31 2.57 -7.44
CA LEU A 79 -8.47 3.76 -7.53
C LEU A 79 -9.04 4.81 -8.49
N ASP A 80 -9.66 4.39 -9.59
CA ASP A 80 -10.34 5.28 -10.53
C ASP A 80 -11.54 5.98 -9.89
N GLU A 81 -12.38 5.24 -9.16
CA GLU A 81 -13.49 5.80 -8.37
C GLU A 81 -13.02 6.83 -7.33
N MET A 82 -11.84 6.63 -6.77
CA MET A 82 -11.20 7.57 -5.83
C MET A 82 -10.49 8.75 -6.53
N GLY A 83 -10.45 8.80 -7.86
CA GLY A 83 -9.67 9.79 -8.62
C GLY A 83 -8.16 9.68 -8.41
N CYS A 84 -7.68 8.50 -8.02
CA CYS A 84 -6.29 8.20 -7.64
C CYS A 84 -5.62 7.17 -8.55
N ALA A 85 -6.25 6.81 -9.68
CA ALA A 85 -5.72 5.85 -10.65
C ALA A 85 -4.34 6.28 -11.17
N PRO A 86 -3.35 5.36 -11.25
CA PRO A 86 -2.05 5.66 -11.84
C PRO A 86 -2.20 6.07 -13.31
N ASP A 87 -1.47 7.11 -13.69
CA ASP A 87 -1.38 7.64 -15.07
C ASP A 87 -0.76 6.62 -16.04
#